data_AF-A0A2I0IF76-F1
#
_entry.id   AF-A0A2I0IF76-F1
#
_cell.length_a   1.000
_cell.length_b   1.000
_cell.length_c   1.000
_cell.angle_alpha   90.00
_cell.angle_beta   90.00
_cell.angle_gamma   90.00
#
_symmetry.space_group_name_H-M   'P 1'
#
loop_
_entity.id
_entity.type
_entity.pdbx_description
1 polymer ?
#
loop_
_entity_poly.entity_id
_entity_poly.type
_entity_poly.pdbx_seq_one_letter_code
_entity_poly.pdbx_strand_id
1 'polypeptide(L)'
;MVQFGGEVVNSNPSGQHTMTQMGSGHFPGEGFGKASYFRNLQVVDWDNNMVPVSDLRVLADKPNCYNIQGGASDVWGSYFYYGGPGRNELCP
;
A
#
# COMPACT_ATOMS: atom_id res chain seq x y z
N MET A 1 -6.37 5.80 16.23
CA MET A 1 -6.38 5.10 14.94
C MET A 1 -4.99 5.23 14.33
N VAL A 2 -4.38 4.12 13.91
CA VAL A 2 -3.08 4.13 13.21
C VAL A 2 -3.34 3.86 11.74
N GLN A 3 -2.69 4.62 10.86
CA GLN A 3 -2.80 4.46 9.42
C GLN A 3 -1.43 4.15 8.83
N PHE A 4 -1.39 3.14 7.96
CA PHE A 4 -0.23 2.77 7.16
C PHE A 4 -0.61 2.98 5.69
N GLY A 5 0.33 3.46 4.89
CA GLY A 5 0.08 3.62 3.46
C GLY A 5 1.00 4.64 2.83
N GLY A 6 0.51 5.22 1.75
CA GLY A 6 1.17 6.32 1.05
C GLY A 6 0.12 7.15 0.34
N GLU A 7 0.50 8.38 0.01
CA GLU A 7 -0.33 9.32 -0.73
C GLU A 7 0.46 9.80 -1.94
N VAL A 8 -0.22 9.94 -3.08
CA VAL A 8 0.32 10.60 -4.26
C VAL A 8 -0.43 11.90 -4.45
N VAL A 9 0.30 13.01 -4.34
CA VAL A 9 -0.25 14.35 -4.55
C VAL A 9 0.20 14.87 -5.92
N ASN A 10 -0.77 15.26 -6.75
CA ASN A 10 -0.50 15.96 -8.01
C ASN A 10 -1.10 17.37 -7.95
N SER A 11 -0.24 18.37 -7.72
CA SER A 11 -0.64 19.77 -7.60
C SER A 11 -0.81 20.50 -8.93
N ASN A 12 -0.47 19.86 -10.06
CA ASN A 12 -0.65 20.43 -11.40
C ASN A 12 -1.19 19.38 -12.39
N PRO A 13 -2.45 18.94 -12.21
CA PRO A 13 -3.06 17.97 -13.11
C PRO A 13 -3.46 18.66 -14.42
N SER A 14 -2.72 18.39 -15.49
CA SER A 14 -3.04 18.83 -16.86
C SER A 14 -4.17 18.00 -17.50
N GLY A 15 -5.15 17.57 -16.70
CA GLY A 15 -6.29 16.75 -17.12
C GLY A 15 -6.01 15.24 -17.25
N GLN A 16 -4.78 14.80 -16.99
CA GLN A 16 -4.37 13.39 -17.00
C GLN A 16 -3.92 12.96 -15.61
N HIS A 17 -4.04 11.66 -15.29
CA HIS A 17 -3.47 11.15 -14.06
C HIS A 17 -1.93 11.23 -14.10
N THR A 18 -1.29 11.31 -12.93
CA THR A 18 0.17 11.42 -12.87
C THR A 18 0.84 10.08 -13.21
N MET A 19 2.03 10.14 -13.82
CA MET A 19 2.91 8.97 -14.01
C MET A 19 3.75 8.65 -12.76
N THR A 20 3.54 9.36 -11.65
CA THR A 20 4.23 9.08 -10.39
C THR A 20 3.90 7.66 -9.94
N GLN A 21 4.92 6.83 -9.78
CA GLN A 21 4.76 5.47 -9.29
C GLN A 21 4.62 5.46 -7.76
N MET A 22 3.81 4.55 -7.22
CA MET A 22 3.75 4.26 -5.79
C MET A 22 4.55 2.99 -5.48
N GLY A 23 5.42 3.05 -4.47
CA GLY A 23 6.29 1.93 -4.12
C GLY A 23 7.23 1.58 -5.27
N SER A 24 7.22 0.33 -5.71
CA SER A 24 7.99 -0.17 -6.86
C SER A 24 7.33 0.11 -8.21
N GLY A 25 6.12 0.67 -8.22
CA GLY A 25 5.33 0.86 -9.44
C GLY A 25 4.57 -0.38 -9.93
N HIS A 26 4.80 -1.53 -9.30
CA HIS A 26 4.06 -2.77 -9.56
C HIS A 26 2.76 -2.83 -8.75
N PHE A 27 1.76 -3.52 -9.29
CA PHE A 27 0.50 -3.73 -8.57
C PHE A 27 0.69 -4.78 -7.46
N PRO A 28 -0.05 -4.68 -6.35
CA PRO A 28 0.10 -5.60 -5.20
C PRO A 28 -0.14 -7.07 -5.56
N GLY A 29 -0.99 -7.34 -6.56
CA GLY A 29 -1.25 -8.71 -7.04
C GLY A 29 -0.05 -9.39 -7.69
N GLU A 30 1.00 -8.64 -8.05
CA GLU A 30 2.25 -9.21 -8.55
C GLU A 30 3.11 -9.82 -7.43
N GLY A 31 2.85 -9.46 -6.17
CA GLY A 31 3.40 -10.14 -4.99
C GLY A 31 4.91 -9.96 -4.76
N PHE A 32 5.49 -10.92 -4.03
CA PHE A 32 6.87 -10.87 -3.57
C PHE A 32 7.89 -10.78 -4.71
N GLY A 33 8.89 -9.92 -4.53
CA GLY A 33 9.94 -9.66 -5.52
C GLY A 33 9.55 -8.66 -6.61
N LYS A 34 8.28 -8.20 -6.63
CA LYS A 34 7.79 -7.19 -7.59
C LYS A 34 7.12 -6.03 -6.88
N ALA A 35 6.06 -6.28 -6.13
CA ALA A 35 5.32 -5.25 -5.40
C ALA A 35 6.05 -4.83 -4.11
N SER A 36 5.91 -3.55 -3.74
CA SER A 36 6.33 -3.08 -2.43
C SER A 36 5.44 -3.63 -1.33
N TYR A 37 6.00 -3.85 -0.14
CA TYR A 37 5.27 -4.40 0.99
C TYR A 37 5.75 -3.89 2.33
N PHE A 38 4.85 -3.95 3.31
CA PHE A 38 5.18 -3.95 4.73
C PHE A 38 4.78 -5.30 5.30
N ARG A 39 5.64 -5.88 6.14
CA ARG A 39 5.39 -7.17 6.82
C ARG A 39 5.71 -7.05 8.31
N ASN A 40 5.20 -7.99 9.10
CA ASN A 40 5.34 -7.98 10.56
C ASN A 40 4.84 -6.66 11.18
N LEU A 41 3.67 -6.19 10.75
CA LEU A 41 3.09 -4.94 11.22
C LEU A 41 2.80 -4.99 12.73
N GLN A 42 3.40 -4.06 13.46
CA GLN A 42 3.28 -3.91 14.90
C GLN A 42 3.19 -2.42 15.24
N VAL A 43 2.53 -2.10 16.34
CA VAL A 43 2.47 -0.75 16.92
C VAL A 43 3.05 -0.79 18.33
N VAL A 44 3.61 0.33 18.77
CA VAL A 44 4.11 0.45 20.14
C VAL A 44 3.00 1.02 21.02
N ASP A 45 2.69 0.33 22.12
CA ASP A 45 1.73 0.82 23.11
C ASP A 45 2.36 1.75 24.15
N TRP A 46 1.57 2.21 25.11
CA TRP A 46 1.99 3.14 26.15
C TRP A 46 3.02 2.55 27.13
N ASP A 47 3.12 1.23 27.22
CA ASP A 47 4.07 0.48 28.03
C ASP A 47 5.37 0.12 27.26
N ASN A 48 5.53 0.65 26.04
CA ASN A 48 6.59 0.31 25.09
C ASN A 48 6.60 -1.16 24.62
N ASN A 49 5.45 -1.85 24.68
CA ASN A 49 5.33 -3.18 24.10
C ASN A 49 5.04 -3.09 22.59
N MET A 50 5.58 -4.05 21.84
CA MET A 50 5.21 -4.24 20.44
C MET A 50 3.93 -5.07 20.35
N VAL A 51 2.85 -4.43 19.93
CA VAL A 51 1.53 -5.05 19.77
C VAL A 51 1.30 -5.35 18.27
N PRO A 52 1.10 -6.61 17.88
CA PRO A 52 0.77 -6.97 16.50
C PRO A 52 -0.51 -6.28 16.03
N VAL A 53 -0.50 -5.80 14.78
CA VAL A 53 -1.72 -5.26 14.16
C VAL A 53 -2.66 -6.41 13.83
N SER A 54 -3.80 -6.48 14.52
CA SER A 54 -4.95 -7.30 14.15
C SER A 54 -5.96 -6.49 13.33
N ASP A 55 -6.77 -7.15 12.52
CA ASP A 55 -7.87 -6.54 11.73
C ASP A 55 -7.44 -5.41 10.76
N LEU A 56 -6.35 -5.64 10.01
CA LEU A 56 -5.89 -4.71 8.99
C LEU A 56 -7.00 -4.45 7.95
N ARG A 57 -7.45 -3.20 7.85
CA ARG A 57 -8.33 -2.74 6.78
C ARG A 57 -7.53 -2.03 5.71
N VAL A 58 -7.74 -2.43 4.46
CA VAL A 58 -7.08 -1.83 3.29
C VAL A 58 -8.05 -0.93 2.55
N LEU A 59 -7.55 0.21 2.07
CA LEU A 59 -8.32 1.21 1.34
C LEU A 59 -7.46 1.78 0.20
N ALA A 60 -8.05 1.86 -0.99
CA ALA A 60 -7.45 2.51 -2.15
C ALA A 60 -8.52 3.40 -2.81
N ASP A 61 -8.23 4.68 -2.94
CA ASP A 61 -9.14 5.64 -3.58
C ASP A 61 -9.24 5.42 -5.10
N LYS A 62 -8.15 4.95 -5.70
CA LYS A 62 -7.99 4.75 -7.15
C LYS A 62 -7.33 3.40 -7.46
N PRO A 63 -8.00 2.26 -7.23
CA PRO A 63 -7.41 0.92 -7.33
C PRO A 63 -6.83 0.57 -8.70
N ASN A 64 -7.29 1.21 -9.78
CA ASN A 64 -6.73 1.03 -11.12
C ASN A 64 -5.40 1.78 -11.34
N CYS A 65 -5.07 2.76 -10.50
CA CYS A 65 -3.83 3.54 -10.57
C CYS A 65 -2.83 3.05 -9.52
N TYR A 66 -3.33 2.89 -8.29
CA TYR A 66 -2.62 2.43 -7.11
C TYR A 66 -3.54 1.54 -6.29
N ASN A 67 -3.06 0.38 -5.89
CA ASN A 67 -3.86 -0.58 -5.14
C ASN A 67 -3.09 -1.10 -3.92
N ILE A 68 -3.81 -1.71 -2.99
CA ILE A 68 -3.29 -2.32 -1.78
C ILE A 68 -4.01 -3.66 -1.53
N GLN A 69 -3.24 -4.68 -1.13
CA GLN A 69 -3.79 -5.98 -0.77
C GLN A 69 -3.15 -6.45 0.53
N GLY A 70 -3.97 -6.64 1.55
CA GLY A 70 -3.56 -7.12 2.87
C GLY A 70 -3.61 -8.64 2.96
N GLY A 71 -2.85 -9.19 3.90
CA GLY A 71 -2.87 -10.60 4.24
C GLY A 71 -2.26 -10.86 5.62
N ALA A 72 -2.40 -12.10 6.09
CA ALA A 72 -1.78 -12.58 7.31
C ALA A 72 -1.25 -13.99 7.11
N SER A 73 -0.04 -14.27 7.59
CA SER A 73 0.51 -15.62 7.67
C SER A 73 1.55 -15.73 8.78
N ASP A 74 1.87 -16.94 9.22
CA ASP A 74 2.86 -17.16 10.28
C ASP A 74 4.27 -16.66 9.91
N VAL A 75 4.60 -16.64 8.61
CA VAL A 75 5.93 -16.24 8.12
C VAL A 75 6.02 -14.73 7.88
N TRP A 76 4.92 -14.09 7.51
CA TRP A 76 4.87 -12.66 7.16
C TRP A 76 4.24 -11.78 8.25
N GLY A 77 3.67 -12.38 9.30
CA GLY A 77 2.81 -11.71 10.25
C GLY A 77 1.60 -11.08 9.53
N SER A 78 1.07 -10.00 10.09
CA SER A 78 0.20 -9.08 9.36
C SER A 78 1.01 -8.28 8.35
N TYR A 79 0.58 -8.28 7.09
CA TYR A 79 1.30 -7.62 6.00
C TYR A 79 0.33 -7.01 4.98
N PHE A 80 0.86 -6.14 4.13
CA PHE A 80 0.19 -5.74 2.91
C PHE A 80 1.20 -5.47 1.79
N TYR A 81 0.79 -5.78 0.57
CA TYR A 81 1.42 -5.29 -0.64
C TYR A 81 0.72 -4.00 -1.08
N TYR A 82 1.49 -3.06 -1.63
CA TYR A 82 0.95 -1.82 -2.17
C TYR A 82 1.77 -1.37 -3.39
N GLY A 83 1.14 -0.58 -4.24
CA GLY A 83 1.83 0.07 -5.35
C GLY A 83 0.93 0.25 -6.56
N GLY A 84 1.56 0.72 -7.63
CA GLY A 84 0.94 0.89 -8.92
C GLY A 84 1.70 1.94 -9.75
N PRO A 85 1.56 1.87 -11.08
CA PRO A 85 2.36 2.69 -11.98
C PRO A 85 1.89 4.15 -12.03
N GLY A 86 0.78 4.48 -11.37
CA GLY A 86 0.06 5.72 -11.64
C GLY A 86 -0.69 5.59 -12.95
N ARG A 87 -0.44 6.52 -13.89
CA ARG A 87 -1.11 6.53 -15.19
C ARG A 87 -0.84 5.26 -16.00
N ASN A 88 -1.90 4.61 -16.43
CA ASN A 88 -1.87 3.39 -17.26
C ASN A 88 -3.18 3.25 -18.07
N GLU A 89 -3.34 2.19 -18.86
CA GLU A 89 -4.54 2.00 -19.71
C GLU A 89 -5.86 1.97 -18.92
N LEU A 90 -5.84 1.50 -17.67
CA LEU A 90 -7.01 1.46 -16.78
C LEU A 90 -7.11 2.71 -15.88
N CYS A 91 -6.14 3.61 -15.98
CA CYS A 91 -6.06 4.87 -15.23
C CYS A 91 -5.43 5.98 -16.11
N PRO A 92 -6.21 6.62 -17.00
CA PRO A 92 -5.73 7.66 -17.91
C PRO A 92 -5.40 8.99 -17.21
#